data_AF-A0A7S1G4N8-F1
#
_entry.id   AF-A0A7S1G4N8-F1
#
_cell.length_a   1.000
_cell.length_b   1.000
_cell.length_c   1.000
_cell.angle_alpha   90.00
_cell.angle_beta   90.00
_cell.angle_gamma   90.00
#
_symmetry.space_group_name_H-M   'P 1'
#
loop_
_entity.id
_entity.type
_entity.pdbx_description
1 polymer ?
#
loop_
_entity_poly.entity_id
_entity_poly.type
_entity_poly.pdbx_seq_one_letter_code
_entity_poly.pdbx_strand_id
1 'polypeptide(L)'
;MAALERRCWAELARANWAIDTETERRRSYVARRRHCESALARLHALSVLNDAFFVWHDGPFGTINGFRLGKLPWADVSWSEINAAFGQAAMLLNTVADSVGYVFRAYTPVPMGSYSRLAKVGDERTTHQLFIDSQGGYVPAAAKMWLLRGRLNDGIRRFVGCVVELAAFAASRDRAFCLPYNLQADRERCCCCGLDLTVDSNPGVGWTRAIKLLLTDLKFLVAWALAYTQGNGGSAGAAPPSPLPPPAT
;
A
#
# COMPACT_ATOMS: atom_id res chain seq x y z
N MET A 1 74.61 -22.43 17.66
CA MET A 1 73.62 -21.43 18.14
C MET A 1 73.00 -20.64 16.99
N ALA A 2 73.76 -19.81 16.25
CA ALA A 2 73.20 -18.96 15.17
C ALA A 2 72.42 -19.68 14.05
N ALA A 3 72.74 -20.94 13.73
CA ALA A 3 72.02 -21.70 12.69
C ALA A 3 70.63 -22.20 13.14
N LEU A 4 70.46 -22.51 14.43
CA LEU A 4 69.17 -22.93 15.00
C LEU A 4 68.24 -21.72 15.17
N GLU A 5 68.78 -20.59 15.60
CA GLU A 5 68.05 -19.33 15.67
C GLU A 5 67.50 -18.92 14.30
N ARG A 6 68.32 -18.96 13.23
CA ARG A 6 67.86 -18.66 11.87
C ARG A 6 66.70 -19.55 11.41
N ARG A 7 66.70 -20.83 11.77
CA ARG A 7 65.61 -21.77 11.44
C ARG A 7 64.34 -21.44 12.22
N CYS A 8 64.47 -21.16 13.52
CA CYS A 8 63.35 -20.74 14.37
C CYS A 8 62.72 -19.45 13.86
N TRP A 9 63.52 -18.43 13.53
CA TRP A 9 63.03 -17.18 12.94
C TRP A 9 62.34 -17.40 11.59
N ALA A 10 62.86 -18.29 10.74
CA ALA A 10 62.23 -18.61 9.46
C ALA A 10 60.91 -19.38 9.62
N GLU A 11 60.76 -20.20 10.65
CA GLU A 11 59.50 -20.89 10.99
C GLU A 11 58.46 -19.91 11.54
N LEU A 12 58.86 -19.04 12.48
CA LEU A 12 57.99 -18.00 13.02
C LEU A 12 57.50 -17.04 11.92
N ALA A 13 58.40 -16.62 11.04
CA ALA A 13 58.04 -15.80 9.88
C ALA A 13 56.98 -16.52 9.04
N ARG A 14 57.23 -17.78 8.63
CA ARG A 14 56.27 -18.57 7.83
C ARG A 14 54.91 -18.68 8.51
N ALA A 15 54.87 -18.92 9.81
CA ALA A 15 53.62 -18.97 10.58
C ALA A 15 52.89 -17.62 10.59
N ASN A 16 53.61 -16.52 10.81
CA ASN A 16 53.02 -15.17 10.76
C ASN A 16 52.47 -14.84 9.37
N TRP A 17 53.19 -15.17 8.30
CA TRP A 17 52.69 -14.99 6.92
C TRP A 17 51.39 -15.78 6.68
N ALA A 18 51.32 -17.03 7.16
CA ALA A 18 50.11 -17.84 7.04
C ALA A 18 48.93 -17.21 7.79
N ILE A 19 49.15 -16.75 9.02
CA ILE A 19 48.13 -16.03 9.81
C ILE A 19 47.68 -14.77 9.06
N ASP A 20 48.61 -13.94 8.58
CA ASP A 20 48.29 -12.70 7.86
C ASP A 20 47.44 -12.98 6.61
N THR A 21 47.82 -13.98 5.81
CA THR A 21 47.04 -14.35 4.61
C THR A 21 45.61 -14.78 4.94
N GLU A 22 45.41 -15.56 6.00
CA GLU A 22 44.08 -15.99 6.43
C GLU A 22 43.27 -14.84 7.05
N THR A 23 43.92 -13.93 7.78
CA THR A 23 43.25 -12.73 8.28
C THR A 23 42.78 -11.82 7.15
N GLU A 24 43.58 -11.65 6.10
CA GLU A 24 43.23 -10.84 4.94
C GLU A 24 42.08 -11.48 4.14
N ARG A 25 42.13 -12.80 3.94
CA ARG A 25 41.01 -13.56 3.37
C ARG A 25 39.73 -13.35 4.16
N ARG A 26 39.80 -13.48 5.50
CA ARG A 26 38.64 -13.28 6.38
C ARG A 26 38.10 -11.85 6.31
N ARG A 27 38.99 -10.84 6.27
CA ARG A 27 38.61 -9.42 6.09
C ARG A 27 37.89 -9.19 4.77
N SER A 28 38.42 -9.75 3.68
CA SER A 28 37.80 -9.68 2.35
C SER A 28 36.41 -10.31 2.33
N TYR A 29 36.24 -11.50 2.91
CA TYR A 29 34.93 -12.14 3.02
C TYR A 29 33.93 -11.33 3.87
N VAL A 30 34.37 -10.78 5.00
CA VAL A 30 33.52 -9.94 5.85
C VAL A 30 33.11 -8.66 5.13
N ALA A 31 34.03 -8.02 4.41
CA ALA A 31 33.73 -6.83 3.60
C ALA A 31 32.69 -7.14 2.51
N ARG A 32 32.86 -8.26 1.80
CA ARG A 32 31.90 -8.71 0.79
C ARG A 32 30.52 -9.02 1.39
N ARG A 33 30.50 -9.69 2.55
CA ARG A 33 29.25 -9.99 3.27
C ARG A 33 28.51 -8.70 3.64
N ARG A 34 29.22 -7.72 4.23
CA ARG A 34 28.66 -6.40 4.57
C ARG A 34 28.14 -5.66 3.35
N HIS A 35 28.84 -5.74 2.22
CA HIS A 35 28.41 -5.13 0.97
C HIS A 35 27.10 -5.76 0.47
N CYS A 36 27.01 -7.09 0.46
CA CYS A 36 25.80 -7.82 0.08
C CYS A 36 24.64 -7.54 1.05
N GLU A 37 24.88 -7.54 2.36
CA GLU A 37 23.87 -7.19 3.38
C GLU A 37 23.33 -5.77 3.15
N SER A 38 24.21 -4.81 2.86
CA SER A 38 23.81 -3.43 2.57
C SER A 38 23.02 -3.31 1.26
N ALA A 39 23.39 -4.06 0.24
CA ALA A 39 22.67 -4.09 -1.04
C ALA A 39 21.29 -4.72 -0.87
N LEU A 40 21.19 -5.82 -0.13
CA LEU A 40 19.94 -6.48 0.20
C LEU A 40 19.03 -5.57 1.03
N ALA A 41 19.57 -4.85 2.01
CA ALA A 41 18.81 -3.86 2.79
C ALA A 41 18.23 -2.74 1.90
N ARG A 42 19.01 -2.25 0.92
CA ARG A 42 18.50 -1.25 -0.06
C ARG A 42 17.39 -1.83 -0.94
N LEU A 43 17.55 -3.07 -1.40
CA LEU A 43 16.53 -3.73 -2.23
C LEU A 43 15.25 -4.02 -1.44
N HIS A 44 15.36 -4.40 -0.17
CA HIS A 44 14.22 -4.58 0.72
C HIS A 44 13.48 -3.27 1.01
N ALA A 45 14.22 -2.15 1.10
CA ALA A 45 13.63 -0.82 1.26
C ALA A 45 12.88 -0.35 0.00
N LEU A 46 13.31 -0.79 -1.18
CA LEU A 46 12.66 -0.56 -2.47
C LEU A 46 11.61 -1.66 -2.74
N SER A 47 10.57 -1.71 -1.91
CA SER A 47 9.50 -2.66 -2.17
C SER A 47 8.75 -2.24 -3.43
N VAL A 48 8.70 -3.15 -4.41
CA VAL A 48 8.09 -2.91 -5.73
C VAL A 48 6.65 -2.41 -5.61
N LEU A 49 5.91 -2.87 -4.58
CA LEU A 49 4.53 -2.41 -4.35
C LEU A 49 4.45 -0.97 -3.84
N ASN A 50 5.38 -0.52 -2.97
CA ASN A 50 5.38 0.87 -2.51
C ASN A 50 5.83 1.82 -3.61
N ASP A 51 6.73 1.38 -4.50
CA ASP A 51 7.18 2.18 -5.64
C ASP A 51 6.11 2.22 -6.75
N ALA A 52 5.39 1.13 -6.99
CA ALA A 52 4.31 1.07 -7.98
C ALA A 52 3.05 1.84 -7.54
N PHE A 53 2.77 1.87 -6.23
CA PHE A 53 1.61 2.54 -5.64
C PHE A 53 2.04 3.44 -4.50
N PHE A 54 2.54 4.61 -4.86
CA PHE A 54 3.03 5.59 -3.91
C PHE A 54 1.85 6.32 -3.24
N VAL A 55 1.50 5.88 -2.03
CA VAL A 55 0.46 6.50 -1.20
C VAL A 55 1.07 7.54 -0.25
N TRP A 56 0.66 8.80 -0.44
CA TRP A 56 1.17 9.96 0.29
C TRP A 56 0.06 10.97 0.62
N HIS A 57 0.44 12.19 0.98
CA HIS A 57 -0.49 13.29 1.21
C HIS A 57 0.03 14.59 0.60
N ASP A 58 -0.88 15.41 0.12
CA ASP A 58 -0.63 16.78 -0.33
C ASP A 58 -1.53 17.72 0.47
N GLY A 59 -0.98 18.31 1.53
CA GLY A 59 -1.73 19.07 2.54
C GLY A 59 -2.95 18.29 3.09
N PRO A 60 -4.18 18.78 2.87
CA PRO A 60 -5.41 18.13 3.33
C PRO A 60 -5.78 16.88 2.51
N PHE A 61 -5.24 16.71 1.30
CA PHE A 61 -5.58 15.61 0.40
C PHE A 61 -4.72 14.37 0.69
N GLY A 62 -5.30 13.19 0.51
CA GLY A 62 -4.54 11.96 0.30
C GLY A 62 -4.20 11.82 -1.18
N THR A 63 -3.01 11.33 -1.50
CA THR A 63 -2.54 11.13 -2.87
C THR A 63 -2.13 9.68 -3.13
N ILE A 64 -2.40 9.19 -4.34
CA ILE A 64 -1.90 7.91 -4.83
C ILE A 64 -1.26 8.13 -6.20
N ASN A 65 0.03 7.80 -6.35
CA ASN A 65 0.81 8.05 -7.57
C ASN A 65 0.72 9.51 -8.05
N GLY A 66 0.64 10.46 -7.10
CA GLY A 66 0.52 11.89 -7.38
C GLY A 66 -0.90 12.39 -7.67
N PHE A 67 -1.90 11.51 -7.81
CA PHE A 67 -3.30 11.93 -7.99
C PHE A 67 -3.97 12.25 -6.66
N ARG A 68 -4.58 13.42 -6.52
CA ARG A 68 -5.28 13.85 -5.31
C ARG A 68 -6.69 13.27 -5.24
N LEU A 69 -7.03 12.73 -4.08
CA LEU A 69 -8.33 12.13 -3.82
C LEU A 69 -9.06 12.97 -2.77
N GLY A 70 -10.02 13.77 -3.24
CA GLY A 70 -10.81 14.68 -2.42
C GLY A 70 -11.26 15.92 -3.18
N LYS A 71 -12.12 16.72 -2.57
CA LYS A 71 -12.54 18.04 -3.06
C LYS A 71 -12.65 18.99 -1.87
N LEU A 72 -12.13 20.20 -2.02
CA LEU A 72 -12.27 21.25 -1.02
C LEU A 72 -12.80 22.54 -1.67
N PRO A 73 -13.51 23.41 -0.92
CA PRO A 73 -14.07 24.64 -1.47
C PRO A 73 -13.05 25.59 -2.11
N TRP A 74 -11.81 25.58 -1.61
CA TRP A 74 -10.71 26.42 -2.09
C TRP A 74 -9.75 25.70 -3.04
N ALA A 75 -9.94 24.40 -3.26
CA ALA A 75 -9.10 23.57 -4.13
C ALA A 75 -9.97 22.51 -4.81
N ASP A 76 -10.48 22.83 -6.00
CA ASP A 76 -11.34 21.93 -6.76
C ASP A 76 -10.48 20.96 -7.59
N VAL A 77 -10.59 19.67 -7.25
CA VAL A 77 -9.92 18.59 -7.96
C VAL A 77 -10.84 18.07 -9.07
N SER A 78 -10.28 17.86 -10.27
CA SER A 78 -11.05 17.36 -11.40
C SER A 78 -11.57 15.94 -11.14
N TRP A 79 -12.78 15.62 -11.62
CA TRP A 79 -13.31 14.27 -11.50
C TRP A 79 -12.46 13.23 -12.26
N SER A 80 -11.77 13.63 -13.33
CA SER A 80 -10.82 12.75 -14.04
C SER A 80 -9.63 12.35 -13.16
N GLU A 81 -9.11 13.28 -12.36
CA GLU A 81 -8.03 13.01 -11.39
C GLU A 81 -8.51 12.06 -10.28
N ILE A 82 -9.71 12.31 -9.73
CA ILE A 82 -10.33 11.44 -8.71
C ILE A 82 -10.60 10.04 -9.26
N ASN A 83 -11.12 9.94 -10.48
CA ASN A 83 -11.36 8.68 -11.17
C ASN A 83 -10.05 7.90 -11.40
N ALA A 84 -8.98 8.58 -11.79
CA ALA A 84 -7.66 7.97 -11.92
C ALA A 84 -7.14 7.45 -10.57
N ALA A 85 -7.29 8.24 -9.50
CA ALA A 85 -6.88 7.86 -8.15
C ALA A 85 -7.65 6.62 -7.64
N PHE A 86 -8.97 6.55 -7.82
CA PHE A 86 -9.75 5.35 -7.52
C PHE A 86 -9.35 4.17 -8.40
N GLY A 87 -8.99 4.41 -9.65
CA GLY A 87 -8.43 3.42 -10.55
C GLY A 87 -7.16 2.76 -10.02
N GLN A 88 -6.22 3.59 -9.57
CA GLN A 88 -4.98 3.16 -8.94
C GLN A 88 -5.26 2.42 -7.62
N ALA A 89 -6.20 2.89 -6.80
CA ALA A 89 -6.58 2.22 -5.55
C ALA A 89 -7.21 0.84 -5.77
N ALA A 90 -8.04 0.69 -6.81
CA ALA A 90 -8.61 -0.59 -7.20
C ALA A 90 -7.53 -1.59 -7.68
N MET A 91 -6.57 -1.10 -8.48
CA MET A 91 -5.44 -1.91 -8.93
C MET A 91 -4.55 -2.32 -7.75
N LEU A 92 -4.25 -1.39 -6.84
CA LEU A 92 -3.51 -1.65 -5.60
C LEU A 92 -4.16 -2.78 -4.82
N LEU A 93 -5.47 -2.68 -4.55
CA LEU A 93 -6.19 -3.69 -3.78
C LEU A 93 -6.14 -5.07 -4.45
N ASN A 94 -6.29 -5.13 -5.78
CA ASN A 94 -6.18 -6.39 -6.51
C ASN A 94 -4.76 -6.97 -6.43
N THR A 95 -3.73 -6.16 -6.66
CA THR A 95 -2.32 -6.62 -6.58
C THR A 95 -1.95 -7.11 -5.18
N VAL A 96 -2.46 -6.47 -4.13
CA VAL A 96 -2.26 -6.93 -2.74
C VAL A 96 -2.95 -8.28 -2.53
N ALA A 97 -4.21 -8.42 -2.93
CA ALA A 97 -4.95 -9.68 -2.83
C ALA A 97 -4.24 -10.82 -3.57
N ASP A 98 -3.79 -10.56 -4.81
CA ASP A 98 -3.02 -11.51 -5.62
C ASP A 98 -1.70 -11.90 -4.93
N SER A 99 -0.98 -10.93 -4.36
CA SER A 99 0.31 -11.18 -3.69
C SER A 99 0.20 -12.09 -2.47
N VAL A 100 -0.93 -12.07 -1.78
CA VAL A 100 -1.19 -12.91 -0.59
C VAL A 100 -2.06 -14.14 -0.92
N GLY A 101 -2.44 -14.32 -2.18
CA GLY A 101 -3.29 -15.44 -2.64
C GLY A 101 -4.71 -15.40 -2.10
N TYR A 102 -5.26 -14.20 -1.88
CA TYR A 102 -6.61 -14.01 -1.37
C TYR A 102 -7.63 -13.80 -2.50
N VAL A 103 -8.79 -14.47 -2.39
CA VAL A 103 -9.90 -14.34 -3.34
C VAL A 103 -11.10 -13.71 -2.62
N PHE A 104 -11.60 -12.60 -3.17
CA PHE A 104 -12.77 -11.90 -2.64
C PHE A 104 -14.04 -12.75 -2.73
N ARG A 105 -14.94 -12.62 -1.75
CA ARG A 105 -16.19 -13.41 -1.71
C ARG A 105 -17.40 -12.64 -2.21
N ALA A 106 -17.47 -11.34 -1.93
CA ALA A 106 -18.65 -10.55 -2.26
C ALA A 106 -18.50 -9.82 -3.61
N TYR A 107 -17.43 -9.06 -3.75
CA TYR A 107 -17.14 -8.25 -4.93
C TYR A 107 -15.65 -8.29 -5.23
N THR A 108 -15.32 -8.34 -6.51
CA THR A 108 -13.93 -8.28 -7.00
C THR A 108 -13.68 -6.93 -7.68
N PRO A 109 -12.63 -6.18 -7.28
CA PRO A 109 -12.24 -4.97 -7.98
C PRO A 109 -11.68 -5.33 -9.37
N VAL A 110 -12.22 -4.69 -10.41
CA VAL A 110 -11.77 -4.83 -11.80
C VAL A 110 -11.07 -3.52 -12.21
N PRO A 111 -9.73 -3.48 -12.16
CA PRO A 111 -9.00 -2.26 -12.52
C PRO A 111 -9.08 -2.01 -14.02
N MET A 112 -9.63 -0.85 -14.41
CA MET A 112 -9.76 -0.40 -15.81
C MET A 112 -9.27 1.04 -15.97
N GLY A 113 -8.13 1.37 -15.34
CA GLY A 113 -7.61 2.73 -15.29
C GLY A 113 -8.61 3.68 -14.60
N SER A 114 -8.91 4.83 -15.21
CA SER A 114 -9.88 5.79 -14.67
C SER A 114 -11.33 5.29 -14.67
N TYR A 115 -11.63 4.15 -15.28
CA TYR A 115 -12.98 3.60 -15.41
C TYR A 115 -13.17 2.30 -14.64
N SER A 116 -12.45 2.15 -13.51
CA SER A 116 -12.51 0.96 -12.66
C SER A 116 -13.90 0.66 -12.12
N ARG A 117 -14.19 -0.63 -11.95
CA ARG A 117 -15.51 -1.14 -11.51
C ARG A 117 -15.33 -2.24 -10.48
N LEU A 118 -16.40 -2.56 -9.78
CA LEU A 118 -16.49 -3.74 -8.91
C LEU A 118 -17.50 -4.71 -9.51
N ALA A 119 -17.06 -5.93 -9.80
CA ALA A 119 -17.94 -7.00 -10.27
C ALA A 119 -18.38 -7.84 -9.07
N LYS A 120 -19.65 -8.24 -9.03
CA LYS A 120 -20.14 -9.17 -8.01
C LYS A 120 -19.61 -10.57 -8.27
N VAL A 121 -19.10 -11.24 -7.24
CA VAL A 121 -18.60 -12.62 -7.37
C VAL A 121 -19.78 -13.55 -7.67
N GLY A 122 -19.69 -14.29 -8.78
CA GLY A 122 -20.75 -15.17 -9.27
C GLY A 122 -21.76 -14.52 -10.22
N ASP A 123 -21.71 -13.19 -10.40
CA ASP A 123 -22.51 -12.48 -11.41
C ASP A 123 -21.73 -11.29 -11.97
N GLU A 124 -20.87 -11.56 -12.93
CA GLU A 124 -19.99 -10.55 -13.56
C GLU A 124 -20.76 -9.48 -14.35
N ARG A 125 -22.06 -9.70 -14.62
CA ARG A 125 -22.92 -8.70 -15.28
C ARG A 125 -23.31 -7.58 -14.32
N THR A 126 -23.40 -7.84 -13.03
CA THR A 126 -23.69 -6.80 -12.03
C THR A 126 -22.39 -6.11 -11.62
N THR A 127 -22.12 -4.98 -12.30
CA THR A 127 -20.96 -4.14 -12.02
C THR A 127 -21.35 -2.81 -11.39
N HIS A 128 -20.59 -2.40 -10.37
CA HIS A 128 -20.70 -1.09 -9.74
C HIS A 128 -19.54 -0.20 -10.17
N GLN A 129 -19.84 1.00 -10.65
CA GLN A 129 -18.83 1.93 -11.15
C GLN A 129 -18.12 2.66 -9.99
N LEU A 130 -16.78 2.74 -10.05
CA LEU A 130 -15.96 3.51 -9.12
C LEU A 130 -15.48 4.84 -9.74
N PHE A 131 -16.21 5.32 -10.75
CA PHE A 131 -15.91 6.55 -11.48
C PHE A 131 -17.18 7.36 -11.74
N ILE A 132 -16.99 8.65 -11.97
CA ILE A 132 -18.01 9.55 -12.50
C ILE A 132 -17.65 9.88 -13.93
N ASP A 133 -18.51 9.47 -14.87
CA ASP A 133 -18.43 9.91 -16.25
C ASP A 133 -19.43 11.04 -16.49
N SER A 134 -18.92 12.22 -16.81
CA SER A 134 -19.72 13.39 -17.15
C SER A 134 -20.16 13.41 -18.62
N GLN A 135 -19.61 12.53 -19.47
CA GLN A 135 -19.95 12.48 -20.89
C GLN A 135 -21.24 11.69 -21.14
N GLY A 136 -22.21 12.31 -21.84
CA GLY A 136 -23.39 11.62 -22.38
C GLY A 136 -24.71 11.84 -21.62
N GLY A 137 -25.75 12.29 -22.34
CA GLY A 137 -27.15 12.27 -21.90
C GLY A 137 -27.86 13.63 -21.88
N TYR A 138 -29.07 13.69 -22.45
CA TYR A 138 -30.03 14.80 -22.36
C TYR A 138 -30.80 14.75 -21.04
N VAL A 139 -30.11 14.91 -19.92
CA VAL A 139 -30.72 14.98 -18.57
C VAL A 139 -30.27 16.30 -17.92
N PRO A 140 -31.14 17.01 -17.17
CA PRO A 140 -30.73 18.22 -16.45
C PRO A 140 -29.47 17.97 -15.61
N ALA A 141 -28.48 18.87 -15.68
CA ALA A 141 -27.15 18.67 -15.11
C ALA A 141 -27.18 18.28 -13.62
N ALA A 142 -28.10 18.88 -12.84
CA ALA A 142 -28.28 18.58 -11.42
C ALA A 142 -28.79 17.15 -11.18
N ALA A 143 -29.81 16.70 -11.92
CA ALA A 143 -30.37 15.35 -11.79
C ALA A 143 -29.37 14.27 -12.28
N LYS A 144 -28.63 14.57 -13.36
CA LYS A 144 -27.54 13.71 -13.85
C LYS A 144 -26.46 13.54 -12.78
N MET A 145 -26.03 14.64 -12.18
CA MET A 145 -25.03 14.62 -11.12
C MET A 145 -25.54 13.89 -9.87
N TRP A 146 -26.83 14.08 -9.56
CA TRP A 146 -27.71 13.21 -8.77
C TRP A 146 -27.32 11.73 -8.80
N LEU A 147 -27.66 11.15 -9.94
CA LEU A 147 -27.57 9.73 -10.23
C LEU A 147 -26.12 9.24 -10.26
N LEU A 148 -25.22 10.01 -10.86
CA LEU A 148 -23.81 9.64 -10.97
C LEU A 148 -23.13 9.54 -9.60
N ARG A 149 -23.45 10.46 -8.66
CA ARG A 149 -22.98 10.37 -7.27
C ARG A 149 -23.54 9.15 -6.56
N GLY A 150 -24.84 8.87 -6.74
CA GLY A 150 -25.46 7.66 -6.16
C GLY A 150 -24.76 6.37 -6.60
N ARG A 151 -24.42 6.25 -7.89
CA ARG A 151 -23.69 5.09 -8.44
C ARG A 151 -22.25 5.01 -7.92
N LEU A 152 -21.54 6.14 -7.88
CA LEU A 152 -20.19 6.18 -7.29
C LEU A 152 -20.23 5.79 -5.81
N ASN A 153 -21.19 6.32 -5.05
CA ASN A 153 -21.32 6.03 -3.63
C ASN A 153 -21.54 4.54 -3.39
N ASP A 154 -22.38 3.88 -4.18
CA ASP A 154 -22.55 2.44 -4.11
C ASP A 154 -21.25 1.69 -4.47
N GLY A 155 -20.52 2.13 -5.50
CA GLY A 155 -19.18 1.62 -5.82
C GLY A 155 -18.19 1.76 -4.66
N ILE A 156 -18.12 2.94 -4.02
CA ILE A 156 -17.26 3.19 -2.86
C ILE A 156 -17.63 2.26 -1.69
N ARG A 157 -18.92 2.04 -1.40
CA ARG A 157 -19.34 1.11 -0.35
C ARG A 157 -18.83 -0.31 -0.60
N ARG A 158 -18.94 -0.80 -1.85
CA ARG A 158 -18.44 -2.14 -2.22
C ARG A 158 -16.93 -2.21 -2.14
N PHE A 159 -16.24 -1.17 -2.62
CA PHE A 159 -14.78 -1.06 -2.53
C PHE A 159 -14.28 -1.16 -1.09
N VAL A 160 -14.86 -0.38 -0.17
CA VAL A 160 -14.48 -0.46 1.25
C VAL A 160 -14.86 -1.80 1.86
N GLY A 161 -15.97 -2.41 1.43
CA GLY A 161 -16.29 -3.79 1.77
C GLY A 161 -15.15 -4.76 1.44
N CYS A 162 -14.58 -4.67 0.23
CA CYS A 162 -13.43 -5.48 -0.17
C CYS A 162 -12.18 -5.21 0.70
N VAL A 163 -11.94 -3.95 1.06
CA VAL A 163 -10.81 -3.57 1.95
C VAL A 163 -10.98 -4.18 3.34
N VAL A 164 -12.19 -4.12 3.90
CA VAL A 164 -12.51 -4.71 5.21
C VAL A 164 -12.41 -6.24 5.16
N GLU A 165 -12.87 -6.86 4.07
CA GLU A 165 -12.76 -8.32 3.85
C GLU A 165 -11.30 -8.77 3.86
N LEU A 166 -10.44 -8.05 3.13
CA LEU A 166 -9.01 -8.33 3.07
C LEU A 166 -8.30 -8.05 4.40
N ALA A 167 -8.70 -6.99 5.12
CA ALA A 167 -8.16 -6.70 6.44
C ALA A 167 -8.55 -7.77 7.47
N ALA A 168 -9.77 -8.31 7.40
CA ALA A 168 -10.19 -9.43 8.23
C ALA A 168 -9.38 -10.70 7.92
N PHE A 169 -9.09 -10.96 6.64
CA PHE A 169 -8.16 -12.02 6.25
C PHE A 169 -6.75 -11.78 6.83
N ALA A 170 -6.24 -10.55 6.74
CA ALA A 170 -4.95 -10.19 7.31
C ALA A 170 -4.89 -10.42 8.82
N ALA A 171 -5.90 -9.97 9.56
CA ALA A 171 -6.03 -10.19 11.01
C ALA A 171 -6.15 -11.68 11.39
N SER A 172 -6.71 -12.51 10.51
CA SER A 172 -6.77 -13.97 10.72
C SER A 172 -5.42 -14.66 10.58
N ARG A 173 -4.49 -14.08 9.80
CA ARG A 173 -3.13 -14.59 9.59
C ARG A 173 -2.13 -14.00 10.58
N ASP A 174 -2.30 -12.73 10.91
CA ASP A 174 -1.48 -12.01 11.88
C ASP A 174 -2.39 -11.38 12.95
N ARG A 175 -2.34 -11.95 14.16
CA ARG A 175 -3.17 -11.48 15.30
C ARG A 175 -2.76 -10.10 15.80
N ALA A 176 -1.55 -9.63 15.49
CA ALA A 176 -1.11 -8.29 15.83
C ALA A 176 -1.58 -7.25 14.82
N PHE A 177 -2.04 -7.68 13.63
CA PHE A 177 -2.49 -6.78 12.59
C PHE A 177 -3.89 -6.26 12.88
N CYS A 178 -4.01 -4.94 12.94
CA CYS A 178 -5.27 -4.22 12.89
C CYS A 178 -5.12 -2.99 12.00
N LEU A 179 -6.20 -2.62 11.31
CA LEU A 179 -6.22 -1.35 10.60
C LEU A 179 -6.20 -0.19 11.61
N PRO A 180 -5.40 0.85 11.38
CA PRO A 180 -5.31 1.98 12.28
C PRO A 180 -6.61 2.77 12.34
N TYR A 181 -7.35 2.85 11.23
CA TYR A 181 -8.65 3.50 11.18
C TYR A 181 -9.76 2.46 11.03
N ASN A 182 -10.76 2.55 11.91
CA ASN A 182 -11.88 1.62 11.94
C ASN A 182 -12.78 1.83 10.72
N LEU A 183 -12.47 1.14 9.62
CA LEU A 183 -13.30 1.08 8.44
C LEU A 183 -14.54 0.23 8.72
N GLN A 184 -15.70 0.82 8.49
CA GLN A 184 -16.98 0.12 8.57
C GLN A 184 -17.68 0.25 7.23
N ALA A 185 -17.99 -0.90 6.63
CA ALA A 185 -18.79 -1.00 5.42
C ALA A 185 -20.04 -1.84 5.72
N ASP A 186 -21.19 -1.18 5.72
CA ASP A 186 -22.51 -1.80 5.75
C ASP A 186 -23.25 -1.46 4.45
N ARG A 187 -24.41 -2.09 4.22
CA ARG A 187 -25.28 -1.82 3.07
C ARG A 187 -25.65 -0.35 2.95
N GLU A 188 -25.84 0.32 4.09
CA GLU A 188 -26.34 1.70 4.13
C GLU A 188 -25.24 2.71 4.44
N ARG A 189 -24.24 2.34 5.27
CA ARG A 189 -23.21 3.24 5.76
C ARG A 189 -21.82 2.75 5.37
N CYS A 190 -21.00 3.67 4.86
CA CYS A 190 -19.58 3.45 4.67
C CYS A 190 -18.83 4.60 5.32
N CYS A 191 -18.18 4.33 6.45
CA CYS A 191 -17.50 5.36 7.21
C CYS A 191 -16.12 4.92 7.68
N CYS A 192 -15.25 5.91 7.83
CA CYS A 192 -13.92 5.77 8.42
C CYS A 192 -13.87 6.63 9.68
N CYS A 193 -13.73 6.01 10.86
CA CYS A 193 -13.75 6.75 12.14
C CYS A 193 -14.96 7.68 12.32
N GLY A 194 -16.14 7.27 11.81
CA GLY A 194 -17.37 8.07 11.87
C GLY A 194 -17.53 9.15 10.79
N LEU A 195 -16.53 9.34 9.92
CA LEU A 195 -16.63 10.21 8.74
C LEU A 195 -17.19 9.45 7.55
N ASP A 196 -18.17 10.03 6.86
CA ASP A 196 -18.78 9.43 5.67
C ASP A 196 -17.83 9.46 4.47
N LEU A 197 -17.73 8.32 3.78
CA LEU A 197 -16.94 8.15 2.56
C LEU A 197 -17.77 8.39 1.28
N THR A 198 -19.08 8.59 1.42
CA THR A 198 -19.96 8.90 0.30
C THR A 198 -19.90 10.37 -0.08
N VAL A 199 -20.09 10.63 -1.38
CA VAL A 199 -20.08 11.96 -1.98
C VAL A 199 -21.45 12.60 -1.82
N ASP A 200 -21.53 13.59 -0.94
CA ASP A 200 -22.70 14.45 -0.77
C ASP A 200 -22.80 15.53 -1.87
N SER A 201 -23.86 16.34 -1.82
CA SER A 201 -24.11 17.49 -2.70
C SER A 201 -22.93 18.47 -2.71
N ASN A 202 -22.29 18.69 -1.56
CA ASN A 202 -21.10 19.50 -1.40
C ASN A 202 -19.97 18.64 -0.81
N PRO A 203 -19.15 17.97 -1.65
CA PRO A 203 -18.02 17.18 -1.17
C PRO A 203 -17.03 18.13 -0.51
N GLY A 204 -17.03 18.12 0.82
CA GLY A 204 -16.28 19.06 1.62
C GLY A 204 -15.08 18.42 2.30
N VAL A 205 -14.65 19.09 3.38
CA VAL A 205 -13.51 18.68 4.20
C VAL A 205 -13.71 17.27 4.80
N GLY A 206 -14.94 16.92 5.17
CA GLY A 206 -15.27 15.61 5.76
C GLY A 206 -14.95 14.44 4.83
N TRP A 207 -15.44 14.50 3.59
CA TRP A 207 -15.21 13.47 2.58
C TRP A 207 -13.73 13.33 2.22
N THR A 208 -13.03 14.46 2.01
CA THR A 208 -11.59 14.44 1.72
C THR A 208 -10.78 13.85 2.87
N ARG A 209 -11.15 14.17 4.11
CA ARG A 209 -10.52 13.56 5.30
C ARG A 209 -10.80 12.06 5.36
N ALA A 210 -12.03 11.63 5.15
CA ALA A 210 -12.40 10.21 5.17
C ALA A 210 -11.60 9.40 4.16
N ILE A 211 -11.46 9.92 2.94
CA ILE A 211 -10.65 9.30 1.88
C ILE A 211 -9.17 9.23 2.25
N LYS A 212 -8.62 10.29 2.83
CA LYS A 212 -7.21 10.29 3.26
C LYS A 212 -6.95 9.18 4.28
N LEU A 213 -7.90 8.96 5.20
CA LEU A 213 -7.83 7.86 6.16
C LEU A 213 -7.92 6.50 5.45
N LEU A 214 -8.85 6.32 4.51
CA LEU A 214 -8.97 5.11 3.69
C LEU A 214 -7.67 4.78 2.92
N LEU A 215 -7.04 5.78 2.29
CA LEU A 215 -5.74 5.60 1.63
C LEU A 215 -4.66 5.19 2.61
N THR A 216 -4.71 5.72 3.83
CA THR A 216 -3.77 5.33 4.88
C THR A 216 -3.99 3.87 5.29
N ASP A 217 -5.23 3.41 5.46
CA ASP A 217 -5.52 1.99 5.73
C ASP A 217 -5.00 1.07 4.60
N LEU A 218 -5.18 1.48 3.33
CA LEU A 218 -4.61 0.76 2.19
C LEU A 218 -3.09 0.67 2.27
N LYS A 219 -2.40 1.75 2.69
CA LYS A 219 -0.95 1.74 2.89
C LYS A 219 -0.53 0.76 3.98
N PHE A 220 -1.30 0.64 5.07
CA PHE A 220 -1.04 -0.34 6.12
C PHE A 220 -1.26 -1.77 5.63
N LEU A 221 -2.27 -2.01 4.79
CA LEU A 221 -2.48 -3.32 4.14
C LEU A 221 -1.32 -3.69 3.22
N VAL A 222 -0.77 -2.75 2.45
CA VAL A 222 0.42 -2.97 1.62
C VAL A 222 1.62 -3.33 2.48
N ALA A 223 1.87 -2.57 3.57
CA ALA A 223 2.97 -2.85 4.49
C ALA A 223 2.85 -4.26 5.11
N TRP A 224 1.63 -4.65 5.50
CA TRP A 224 1.36 -5.99 6.00
C TRP A 224 1.58 -7.05 4.92
N ALA A 225 1.07 -6.87 3.70
CA ALA A 225 1.24 -7.85 2.63
C ALA A 225 2.70 -8.03 2.23
N LEU A 226 3.50 -6.97 2.24
CA LEU A 226 4.95 -7.03 2.06
C LEU A 226 5.63 -7.82 3.18
N ALA A 227 5.27 -7.56 4.44
CA ALA A 227 5.80 -8.33 5.58
C ALA A 227 5.37 -9.81 5.52
N TYR A 228 4.13 -10.08 5.09
CA TYR A 228 3.58 -11.43 4.94
C TYR A 228 4.30 -12.21 3.85
N THR A 229 4.49 -11.62 2.66
CA THR A 229 5.20 -12.27 1.55
C THR A 229 6.68 -12.51 1.87
N GLN A 230 7.35 -11.59 2.57
CA GLN A 230 8.71 -11.78 3.06
C GLN A 230 8.78 -12.87 4.15
N GLY A 231 7.83 -12.89 5.09
CA GLY A 231 7.76 -13.89 6.16
C GLY A 231 7.48 -15.31 5.66
N ASN A 232 6.67 -15.45 4.59
CA ASN A 232 6.40 -16.74 3.95
C ASN A 232 7.56 -17.20 3.02
N GLY A 233 8.45 -16.28 2.64
CA GLY A 233 9.64 -16.53 1.82
C GLY A 233 10.96 -16.70 2.60
N GLY A 234 10.99 -16.37 3.90
CA GLY A 234 12.15 -16.56 4.76
C GLY A 234 12.36 -15.41 5.76
N SER A 235 12.28 -15.76 7.05
CA SER A 235 12.79 -15.08 8.25
C SER A 235 13.22 -13.58 8.19
N ALA A 236 12.65 -12.83 9.15
CA ALA A 236 13.18 -11.66 9.86
C ALA A 236 12.41 -10.33 9.66
N GLY A 237 11.58 -10.06 10.67
CA GLY A 237 10.93 -8.82 11.10
C GLY A 237 11.20 -7.50 10.37
N ALA A 238 10.10 -6.87 9.95
CA ALA A 238 9.99 -5.42 9.83
C ALA A 238 8.75 -4.97 10.63
N ALA A 239 8.97 -4.06 11.58
CA ALA A 239 7.88 -3.44 12.34
C ALA A 239 7.02 -2.56 11.42
N PRO A 240 5.70 -2.45 11.67
CA PRO A 240 4.81 -1.63 10.85
C PRO A 240 5.20 -0.14 10.92
N PRO A 241 4.97 0.63 9.84
CA PRO A 241 5.26 2.06 9.81
C PRO A 241 4.42 2.80 10.86
N SER A 242 5.04 3.78 11.51
CA SER A 242 4.40 4.63 12.52
C SER A 242 3.24 5.45 11.92
N PRO A 243 2.14 5.65 12.67
CA PRO A 243 1.03 6.48 12.21
C PRO A 243 1.48 7.93 12.01
N LEU A 244 0.93 8.59 10.98
CA LEU A 244 1.23 9.99 10.67
C LEU A 244 0.88 10.89 11.87
N PRO A 245 1.70 11.92 12.17
CA PRO A 245 1.41 12.85 13.25
C PRO A 245 0.11 13.62 12.99
N PRO A 246 -0.68 13.95 14.03
CA PRO A 246 -1.88 14.76 13.88
C PRO A 246 -1.51 16.16 13.37
N PRO A 247 -2.40 16.82 12.60
CA PRO A 247 -2.15 18.17 12.09
C PRO A 247 -1.98 19.14 13.27
N ALA A 248 -0.95 19.99 13.19
CA ALA A 248 -0.78 21.11 14.10
C ALA A 248 -2.00 22.04 14.00
N THR A 249 -2.56 22.38 15.17
CA THR A 249 -3.61 23.40 15.35
C THR A 249 -3.12 24.77 14.92
#